data_AF-A0A243WDV0-F1
#
_entry.id   AF-A0A243WDV0-F1
#
_cell.length_a   1.000
_cell.length_b   1.000
_cell.length_c   1.000
_cell.angle_alpha   90.00
_cell.angle_beta   90.00
_cell.angle_gamma   90.00
#
_symmetry.space_group_name_H-M   'P 1'
#
loop_
_entity.id
_entity.type
_entity.pdbx_description
1 polymer ?
#
loop_
_entity_poly.entity_id
_entity_poly.type
_entity_poly.pdbx_seq_one_letter_code
_entity_poly.pdbx_strand_id
1 'polypeptide(L)'
;MLIMLMALPIGAVLHFLPSILGRKRPDILIIFLVNLLAGWSIVGWFAAFYLALRKTPTVIPAAPSFPSLADELTKLRDLRNQGVLTQEEFERQKNNLLT
;
A
#
# COMPACT_ATOMS: atom_id res chain seq x y z
N MET A 1 -31.47 -35.95 -11.45
CA MET A 1 -30.75 -35.31 -12.58
C MET A 1 -31.02 -33.81 -12.70
N LEU A 2 -32.28 -33.35 -12.75
CA LEU A 2 -32.62 -31.92 -12.90
C LEU A 2 -32.03 -31.01 -11.80
N ILE A 3 -32.07 -31.46 -10.54
CA ILE A 3 -31.53 -30.71 -9.39
C ILE A 3 -30.00 -30.54 -9.49
N MET A 4 -29.28 -31.57 -9.94
CA MET A 4 -27.82 -31.49 -10.14
C MET A 4 -27.45 -30.53 -11.28
N LEU A 5 -28.25 -30.50 -12.34
CA LEU A 5 -28.09 -29.60 -13.49
C LEU A 5 -28.26 -28.13 -13.11
N MET A 6 -29.11 -27.82 -12.13
CA MET A 6 -29.27 -26.46 -11.59
C MET A 6 -28.30 -26.12 -10.45
N ALA A 7 -27.94 -27.08 -9.59
CA ALA A 7 -27.04 -26.83 -8.47
C ALA A 7 -25.60 -26.54 -8.92
N LEU A 8 -25.17 -27.13 -10.03
CA LEU A 8 -23.82 -26.96 -10.57
C LEU A 8 -23.49 -25.50 -10.97
N PRO A 9 -24.30 -24.80 -11.79
CA PRO A 9 -24.04 -23.39 -12.14
C PRO A 9 -24.20 -22.46 -10.93
N ILE A 10 -25.15 -22.71 -10.04
CA ILE A 10 -25.36 -21.91 -8.83
C ILE A 10 -24.14 -22.03 -7.89
N GLY A 11 -23.64 -23.25 -7.69
CA GLY A 11 -22.42 -23.51 -6.93
C GLY A 11 -21.20 -22.83 -7.55
N ALA A 12 -21.07 -22.86 -8.89
CA ALA A 12 -19.97 -22.19 -9.59
C ALA A 12 -19.99 -20.66 -9.38
N VAL A 13 -21.15 -20.02 -9.47
CA VAL A 13 -21.27 -18.56 -9.25
C VAL A 13 -20.95 -18.20 -7.79
N LEU A 14 -21.46 -18.97 -6.82
CA LEU A 14 -21.16 -18.79 -5.39
C LEU A 14 -19.68 -18.99 -5.07
N HIS A 15 -19.00 -19.85 -5.83
CA HIS A 15 -17.58 -20.09 -5.66
C HIS A 15 -16.71 -18.91 -6.09
N PHE A 16 -17.12 -18.18 -7.13
CA PHE A 16 -16.38 -17.01 -7.62
C PHE A 16 -16.78 -15.70 -6.94
N LEU A 17 -17.73 -15.73 -6.01
CA LEU A 17 -18.23 -14.57 -5.28
C LEU A 17 -17.14 -13.72 -4.60
N PRO A 18 -16.16 -14.27 -3.85
CA PRO A 18 -15.09 -13.45 -3.27
C PRO A 18 -14.20 -12.79 -4.32
N SER A 19 -13.98 -13.44 -5.47
CA SER A 19 -13.23 -12.86 -6.60
C SER A 19 -13.97 -11.69 -7.25
N ILE A 20 -15.31 -11.75 -7.32
CA ILE A 20 -16.16 -10.67 -7.83
C ILE A 20 -16.13 -9.47 -6.87
N LEU A 21 -16.26 -9.71 -5.55
CA LEU A 21 -16.20 -8.67 -4.53
C LEU A 21 -14.82 -7.98 -4.50
N GLY A 22 -13.75 -8.76 -4.70
CA GLY A 22 -12.37 -8.28 -4.74
C GLY A 22 -11.96 -7.53 -6.02
N ARG A 23 -12.83 -7.39 -7.03
CA ARG A 23 -12.43 -6.91 -8.37
C ARG A 23 -11.80 -5.51 -8.41
N LYS A 24 -12.16 -4.63 -7.46
CA LYS A 24 -11.63 -3.26 -7.39
C LYS A 24 -10.39 -3.14 -6.50
N ARG A 25 -9.91 -4.26 -5.95
CA ARG A 25 -8.77 -4.29 -5.04
C ARG A 25 -7.46 -4.40 -5.83
N PRO A 26 -6.37 -3.76 -5.36
CA PRO A 26 -5.06 -3.90 -5.99
C PRO A 26 -4.54 -5.34 -5.93
N ASP A 27 -4.96 -6.09 -4.90
CA ASP A 27 -4.64 -7.50 -4.68
C ASP A 27 -5.62 -8.47 -5.37
N ILE A 28 -6.34 -8.05 -6.42
CA ILE A 28 -7.26 -8.90 -7.18
C ILE A 28 -6.62 -10.21 -7.66
N LEU A 29 -5.36 -10.16 -8.11
CA LEU A 29 -4.63 -11.36 -8.54
C LEU A 29 -4.46 -12.37 -7.41
N ILE A 30 -4.18 -11.88 -6.20
CA ILE A 30 -4.02 -12.73 -5.01
C ILE A 30 -5.37 -13.30 -4.60
N ILE A 31 -6.43 -12.47 -4.59
CA ILE A 31 -7.81 -12.92 -4.31
C ILE A 31 -8.23 -14.00 -5.29
N PHE A 32 -7.94 -13.82 -6.58
CA PHE A 32 -8.24 -14.80 -7.61
C PHE A 32 -7.45 -16.10 -7.44
N LEU A 33 -6.13 -16.03 -7.17
CA LEU A 33 -5.30 -17.22 -6.94
C LEU A 33 -5.77 -18.00 -5.71
N VAL A 34 -6.01 -17.32 -4.58
CA VAL A 34 -6.52 -17.97 -3.36
C VAL A 34 -7.87 -18.61 -3.63
N ASN A 35 -8.76 -17.95 -4.37
CA ASN A 35 -10.05 -18.52 -4.73
C ASN A 35 -9.93 -19.70 -5.71
N LEU A 36 -8.98 -19.69 -6.64
CA LEU A 36 -8.79 -20.75 -7.63
C LEU A 36 -8.11 -21.99 -7.03
N LEU A 37 -7.05 -21.80 -6.23
CA LEU A 37 -6.25 -22.88 -5.66
C LEU A 37 -6.81 -23.40 -4.32
N ALA A 38 -7.38 -22.51 -3.51
CA ALA A 38 -7.87 -22.83 -2.16
C ALA A 38 -9.39 -22.71 -2.01
N GLY A 39 -10.12 -22.14 -2.99
CA GLY A 39 -11.58 -22.00 -2.93
C GLY A 39 -12.33 -23.33 -2.86
N TRP A 40 -11.77 -24.42 -3.40
CA TRP A 40 -12.29 -25.79 -3.25
C TRP A 40 -12.45 -26.26 -1.79
N SER A 41 -11.83 -25.56 -0.84
CA SER A 41 -11.96 -25.79 0.60
C SER A 41 -12.75 -24.65 1.24
N ILE A 42 -13.55 -24.97 2.25
CA ILE A 42 -14.29 -23.96 3.03
C ILE A 42 -13.33 -22.90 3.59
N VAL A 43 -12.16 -23.32 4.09
CA VAL A 43 -11.15 -22.43 4.65
C VAL A 43 -10.61 -21.46 3.61
N GLY A 44 -10.24 -21.93 2.41
CA GLY A 44 -9.72 -21.06 1.36
C GLY A 44 -10.78 -20.12 0.77
N TRP A 45 -12.05 -20.54 0.72
CA TRP A 45 -13.16 -19.65 0.37
C TRP A 45 -13.31 -18.49 1.37
N PHE A 46 -13.26 -18.78 2.68
CA PHE A 46 -13.27 -17.73 3.71
C PHE A 46 -12.02 -16.86 3.68
N ALA A 47 -10.84 -17.42 3.39
CA ALA A 47 -9.60 -16.65 3.24
C ALA A 47 -9.69 -15.67 2.06
N ALA A 48 -10.25 -16.09 0.92
CA ALA A 48 -10.51 -15.21 -0.22
C ALA A 48 -11.52 -14.09 0.14
N PHE A 49 -12.57 -14.42 0.91
CA PHE A 49 -13.53 -13.44 1.43
C PHE A 49 -12.88 -12.42 2.35
N TYR A 50 -12.05 -12.88 3.29
CA TYR A 50 -11.27 -12.01 4.16
C TYR A 50 -10.39 -11.07 3.35
N LEU A 51 -9.70 -11.59 2.33
CA LEU A 51 -8.84 -10.81 1.45
C LEU A 51 -9.63 -9.78 0.62
N ALA A 52 -10.83 -10.12 0.18
CA ALA A 52 -11.71 -9.18 -0.53
C ALA A 52 -12.28 -8.07 0.38
N LEU A 53 -12.53 -8.37 1.66
CA LEU A 53 -13.17 -7.45 2.60
C LEU A 53 -12.20 -6.66 3.49
N ARG A 54 -10.97 -7.13 3.70
CA ARG A 54 -9.97 -6.46 4.57
C ARG A 54 -9.73 -5.02 4.13
N LYS A 55 -9.44 -4.10 5.04
CA LYS A 55 -9.02 -2.74 4.64
C LYS A 55 -7.64 -2.83 3.99
N THR A 56 -7.49 -2.26 2.79
CA THR A 56 -6.16 -2.12 2.20
C THR A 56 -5.43 -1.09 3.06
N PRO A 57 -4.22 -1.39 3.58
CA PRO A 57 -3.43 -0.36 4.22
C PRO A 57 -3.20 0.72 3.18
N THR A 58 -3.65 1.94 3.48
CA THR A 58 -3.29 3.10 2.68
C THR A 58 -1.77 3.18 2.78
N VAL A 59 -1.07 2.69 1.76
CA VAL A 59 0.33 3.04 1.56
C VAL A 59 0.24 4.52 1.24
N ILE A 60 0.32 5.35 2.29
CA ILE A 60 0.53 6.78 2.13
C ILE A 60 1.85 6.80 1.36
N PRO A 61 1.87 7.17 0.05
CA PRO A 61 3.13 7.37 -0.62
C PRO A 61 3.90 8.30 0.30
N ALA A 62 5.09 7.89 0.74
CA ALA A 62 5.91 8.69 1.62
C ALA A 62 5.80 10.12 1.10
N ALA A 63 5.22 11.01 1.92
CA ALA A 63 4.96 12.38 1.49
C ALA A 63 6.26 12.85 0.82
N PRO A 64 6.20 13.53 -0.35
CA PRO A 64 7.41 14.07 -0.95
C PRO A 64 8.18 14.69 0.20
N SER A 65 9.38 14.17 0.46
CA SER A 65 10.19 14.60 1.57
C SER A 65 10.56 16.03 1.23
N PHE A 66 9.70 16.97 1.62
CA PHE A 66 10.07 18.36 1.72
C PHE A 66 11.36 18.32 2.52
N PRO A 67 12.45 18.93 2.01
CA PRO A 67 13.72 18.92 2.70
C PRO A 67 13.40 19.35 4.13
N SER A 68 13.57 18.41 5.08
CA SER A 68 13.22 18.74 6.45
C SER A 68 14.18 19.86 6.85
N LEU A 69 13.76 20.76 7.71
CA LEU A 69 14.65 21.80 8.22
C LEU A 69 15.97 21.18 8.75
N ALA A 70 15.92 19.93 9.24
CA ALA A 70 17.11 19.15 9.61
C ALA A 70 18.02 18.79 8.43
N ASP A 71 17.47 18.44 7.26
CA ASP A 71 18.24 18.17 6.04
C ASP A 71 18.90 19.43 5.48
N GLU A 72 18.22 20.58 5.55
CA GLU A 72 18.80 21.87 5.15
C GLU A 72 19.90 22.31 6.12
N LEU A 73 19.68 22.20 7.44
CA LEU A 73 20.71 22.45 8.44
C LEU A 73 21.94 21.54 8.27
N THR A 74 21.71 20.29 7.86
CA THR A 74 22.79 19.33 7.57
C THR A 74 23.60 19.75 6.34
N LYS A 75 22.94 20.18 5.25
CA LYS A 75 23.62 20.72 4.07
C LYS A 75 24.42 21.99 4.37
N LEU A 76 23.85 22.92 5.14
CA LEU A 76 24.55 24.14 5.54
C LEU A 76 25.81 23.82 6.35
N ARG A 77 25.74 22.82 7.23
CA ARG A 77 26.89 22.38 8.04
C ARG A 77 27.98 21.79 7.16
N ASP A 78 27.61 20.99 6.17
CA ASP A 78 28.56 20.39 5.24
C ASP A 78 29.23 21.44 4.35
N LEU A 79 28.50 22.45 3.87
CA LEU A 79 29.08 23.56 3.10
C LEU A 79 30.06 24.42 3.92
N ARG A 80 29.79 24.60 5.22
CA ARG A 80 30.72 25.23 6.15
C ARG A 80 31.98 24.38 6.35
N ASN A 81 31.83 23.07 6.56
CA ASN A 81 32.96 22.15 6.74
C ASN A 81 33.85 22.08 5.50
N GLN A 82 33.27 22.26 4.31
CA GLN A 82 34.00 22.35 3.04
C GLN A 82 34.72 23.71 2.85
N GLY A 83 34.56 24.66 3.77
CA GLY A 83 35.17 25.99 3.70
C GLY A 83 34.56 26.92 2.65
N VAL A 84 33.43 26.54 2.05
CA VAL A 84 32.72 27.32 1.04
C VAL A 84 31.87 28.41 1.70
N LEU A 85 31.43 28.18 2.93
CA LEU A 85 30.57 29.10 3.69
C LEU A 85 31.30 29.64 4.92
N THR A 86 31.27 30.96 5.10
CA THR A 86 31.80 31.61 6.30
C THR A 86 30.86 31.45 7.48
N GLN A 87 31.38 31.59 8.71
CA GLN A 87 30.59 31.43 9.94
C GLN A 87 29.40 32.40 10.01
N GLU A 88 29.57 33.59 9.46
CA GLU A 88 28.57 34.66 9.45
C GLU A 88 27.41 34.35 8.48
N GLU A 89 27.72 33.81 7.31
CA GLU A 89 26.73 33.40 6.30
C GLU A 89 25.91 32.19 6.78
N PHE A 90 26.56 31.25 7.46
CA PHE A 90 25.86 30.13 8.08
C PHE A 90 24.83 30.58 9.12
N GLU A 91 25.22 31.47 10.04
CA GLU A 91 24.33 31.92 11.12
C GLU A 91 23.14 32.73 10.57
N ARG A 92 23.33 33.50 9.50
CA ARG A 92 22.24 34.19 8.80
C ARG A 92 21.23 33.20 8.20
N GLN A 93 21.68 32.18 7.48
CA GLN A 93 20.76 31.20 6.88
C GLN A 93 20.07 30.33 7.93
N LYS A 94 20.79 29.93 8.99
CA LYS A 94 20.20 29.20 10.12
C LYS A 94 19.07 29.99 10.79
N ASN A 95 19.25 31.29 11.06
CA ASN A 95 18.21 32.11 11.69
C ASN A 95 17.00 32.34 10.78
N ASN A 96 17.22 32.47 9.46
CA ASN A 96 16.13 32.59 8.48
C ASN A 96 15.31 31.29 8.33
N LEU A 97 15.89 30.13 8.64
CA LEU A 97 15.21 28.82 8.63
C LEU A 97 14.47 28.52 9.96
N LEU A 98 14.77 29.26 11.02
CA LEU A 98 14.21 29.06 12.37
C LEU A 98 13.26 30.20 12.81
N THR A 99 13.06 31.21 11.98
CA THR A 99 12.13 32.34 12.19
C THR A 99 10.81 32.06 11.48
#